data_AF-A0A9E1EIS5-F1
#
_entry.id   AF-A0A9E1EIS5-F1
#
_cell.length_a   1.000
_cell.length_b   1.000
_cell.length_c   1.000
_cell.angle_alpha   90.00
_cell.angle_beta   90.00
_cell.angle_gamma   90.00
#
_symmetry.space_group_name_H-M   'P 1'
#
loop_
_entity.id
_entity.type
_entity.pdbx_description
1 polymer ?
#
loop_
_entity_poly.entity_id
_entity_poly.type
_entity_poly.pdbx_seq_one_letter_code
_entity_poly.pdbx_strand_id
1 'polypeptide(L)' 'MQKRVSVRIILLSVLGLLIGITIAYYNTASLGYDNANIFTLYNDSVKIFDIVIYFEDISKIISILKRIVPKVFISI' A
#
# COMPACT_ATOMS: atom_id res chain seq x y z
N MET A 1 -28.35 15.88 10.45
CA MET A 1 -27.85 14.89 9.46
C MET A 1 -26.87 15.50 8.45
N GLN A 2 -27.17 16.66 7.85
CA GLN A 2 -26.29 17.35 6.88
C GLN A 2 -24.84 17.57 7.33
N LYS A 3 -24.58 18.03 8.56
CA LYS A 3 -23.21 18.26 9.06
C LYS A 3 -22.30 17.02 8.98
N ARG A 4 -22.84 15.82 9.21
CA ARG A 4 -22.06 14.57 9.12
C ARG A 4 -21.74 14.19 7.66
N VAL A 5 -22.62 14.55 6.73
CA VAL A 5 -22.39 14.34 5.29
C VAL A 5 -21.31 15.29 4.77
N SER A 6 -21.37 16.57 5.17
CA SER A 6 -20.34 17.56 4.81
C SER A 6 -18.94 17.17 5.30
N VAL A 7 -18.83 16.68 6.54
CA VAL A 7 -17.55 16.21 7.11
C VAL A 7 -16.98 15.02 6.33
N ARG A 8 -17.84 14.08 5.90
CA ARG A 8 -17.40 12.93 5.08
C ARG A 8 -16.91 13.34 3.71
N ILE A 9 -17.58 14.31 3.06
CA ILE A 9 -17.15 14.84 1.77
C ILE A 9 -15.77 15.50 1.90
N ILE A 10 -15.58 16.35 2.92
CA ILE A 10 -14.29 17.01 3.18
C ILE A 10 -13.19 15.97 3.41
N LEU A 11 -13.46 14.94 4.22
CA LEU A 11 -12.51 13.84 4.46
C LEU A 11 -12.11 13.12 3.17
N LEU A 12 -13.08 12.79 2.32
CA LEU A 12 -12.81 12.13 1.03
C LEU A 12 -12.05 13.05 0.07
N SER A 13 -12.36 14.34 0.04
CA SER A 13 -11.63 15.33 -0.76
C SER A 13 -10.19 15.50 -0.29
N VAL A 14 -9.94 15.54 1.02
CA VAL A 14 -8.58 15.60 1.58
C VAL A 14 -7.82 14.31 1.25
N LEU A 15 -8.45 13.15 1.38
CA LEU A 15 -7.83 11.88 1.04
C LEU A 15 -7.44 11.82 -0.45
N GLY A 16 -8.36 12.23 -1.33
CA GLY A 16 -8.12 12.30 -2.77
C GLY A 16 -7.01 13.28 -3.13
N LEU A 17 -6.96 14.44 -2.46
CA LEU A 17 -5.90 15.43 -2.64
C LEU A 17 -4.53 14.87 -2.24
N LEU A 18 -4.44 14.21 -1.08
CA LEU A 18 -3.19 13.60 -0.60
C LEU A 18 -2.69 12.51 -1.54
N ILE A 19 -3.58 11.65 -2.03
CA ILE A 19 -3.25 10.62 -3.03
C ILE A 19 -2.73 11.29 -4.32
N GLY A 20 -3.42 12.32 -4.81
CA GLY A 20 -3.02 13.06 -6.01
C GLY A 20 -1.64 13.71 -5.89
N ILE A 21 -1.36 14.38 -4.75
CA ILE A 21 -0.06 14.98 -4.46
C ILE A 21 1.04 13.92 -4.40
N THR A 22 0.75 12.76 -3.78
CA THR A 22 1.71 11.65 -3.67
C THR A 22 2.06 11.09 -5.05
N ILE A 23 1.07 10.82 -5.89
CA ILE A 23 1.29 10.33 -7.26
C ILE A 23 2.05 11.38 -8.09
N ALA A 24 1.68 12.66 -8.00
CA ALA A 24 2.35 13.73 -8.70
C ALA A 24 3.81 13.88 -8.26
N TYR A 25 4.10 13.83 -6.96
CA TYR A 25 5.46 13.88 -6.42
C TYR A 25 6.31 12.74 -6.97
N TYR A 26 5.81 11.51 -6.96
CA TYR A 26 6.58 10.37 -7.48
C TYR A 26 6.71 10.40 -9.01
N ASN A 27 5.69 10.87 -9.76
CA ASN A 27 5.80 11.09 -11.20
C ASN A 27 6.87 12.16 -11.53
N THR A 28 6.90 13.28 -10.80
CA THR A 28 7.90 14.33 -11.01
C THR A 28 9.28 13.91 -10.52
N ALA A 29 9.36 13.24 -9.38
CA ALA A 29 10.61 12.70 -8.86
C ALA A 29 11.17 11.63 -9.79
N SER A 30 10.33 10.80 -10.44
CA SER A 30 10.75 9.83 -11.45
C SER A 30 11.30 10.48 -12.71
N LEU A 31 10.89 11.71 -13.03
CA LEU A 31 11.39 12.47 -14.17
C LEU A 31 12.69 13.23 -13.86
N GLY A 32 12.93 13.57 -12.59
CA GLY A 32 14.11 14.32 -12.13
C GLY A 32 15.21 13.47 -11.47
N TYR A 33 14.89 12.25 -11.04
CA TYR A 33 15.78 11.28 -10.39
C TYR A 33 15.45 9.87 -10.89
N ASP A 34 16.45 9.10 -11.33
CA ASP A 34 16.31 7.76 -11.96
C ASP A 34 15.59 6.69 -11.10
N ASN A 35 15.20 6.97 -9.85
CA ASN A 35 14.83 5.95 -8.87
C ASN A 35 13.57 6.22 -8.04
N ALA A 36 12.76 7.23 -8.37
CA ALA A 36 11.51 7.51 -7.67
C ALA A 36 10.31 6.80 -8.31
N ASN A 37 10.42 5.47 -8.45
CA ASN A 37 9.33 4.65 -8.94
C ASN A 37 8.28 4.41 -7.84
N ILE A 38 7.00 4.64 -8.17
CA ILE A 38 5.85 4.33 -7.30
C ILE A 38 5.80 2.84 -6.98
N PHE A 39 6.19 2.02 -7.96
CA PHE A 39 6.18 0.58 -7.86
C PHE A 39 7.43 0.03 -8.56
N THR A 40 8.18 -0.83 -7.90
CA THR A 40 9.31 -1.55 -8.51
C THR A 40 9.28 -3.00 -8.04
N LEU A 41 9.31 -3.91 -9.00
CA LEU A 41 9.40 -5.34 -8.75
C LEU A 41 10.87 -5.74 -8.81
N TYR A 42 11.35 -6.40 -7.77
CA TYR A 42 12.62 -7.12 -7.75
C TYR A 42 12.34 -8.63 -7.67
N ASN A 43 13.35 -9.47 -7.90
CA ASN A 43 13.19 -10.92 -7.86
C ASN A 43 12.66 -11.40 -6.48
N ASP A 44 13.12 -10.77 -5.40
CA ASP A 44 12.86 -11.23 -4.03
C ASP A 44 12.05 -10.24 -3.19
N SER A 45 11.69 -9.08 -3.77
CA SER A 45 10.97 -8.02 -3.07
C SER A 45 10.12 -7.15 -3.99
N VAL A 46 9.15 -6.47 -3.40
CA VAL A 46 8.39 -5.40 -4.06
C VAL A 46 8.64 -4.11 -3.31
N LYS A 47 9.02 -3.06 -4.03
CA LYS A 47 9.08 -1.70 -3.51
C LYS A 47 7.83 -0.94 -3.96
N ILE A 48 7.09 -0.41 -2.99
CA ILE A 48 5.94 0.47 -3.20
C ILE A 48 6.27 1.78 -2.50
N PHE A 49 6.39 2.88 -3.24
CA PHE A 49 6.90 4.15 -2.72
C PHE A 49 8.26 3.94 -2.01
N ASP A 50 8.40 4.35 -0.75
CA ASP A 50 9.59 4.14 0.07
C ASP A 50 9.57 2.83 0.87
N ILE A 51 8.51 2.03 0.75
CA ILE A 51 8.33 0.78 1.49
C ILE A 51 8.85 -0.38 0.65
N VAL A 52 9.79 -1.15 1.19
CA VAL A 52 10.28 -2.40 0.58
C VAL A 52 9.70 -3.58 1.34
N ILE A 53 9.08 -4.51 0.62
CA ILE A 53 8.45 -5.71 1.15
C ILE A 53 9.18 -6.92 0.58
N TYR A 54 9.80 -7.73 1.45
CA TYR A 54 10.48 -8.96 1.05
C TYR A 54 9.50 -10.14 1.06
N PHE A 55 9.53 -10.96 0.01
CA PHE A 55 8.62 -12.12 -0.09
C PHE A 55 8.91 -13.20 0.96
N GLU A 56 10.16 -13.28 1.43
CA GLU A 56 10.55 -14.17 2.52
C GLU A 56 9.83 -13.83 3.83
N ASP A 57 9.72 -12.54 4.16
CA ASP A 57 9.06 -12.08 5.38
C ASP A 57 7.56 -12.34 5.33
N ILE A 58 6.93 -12.13 4.18
CA ILE A 58 5.53 -12.52 3.95
C ILE A 58 5.37 -14.04 4.15
N SER A 59 6.28 -14.83 3.61
CA SER A 59 6.23 -16.30 3.72
C SER A 59 6.35 -16.77 5.18
N LYS A 60 7.21 -16.14 5.98
CA LYS A 60 7.33 -16.39 7.43
C LYS A 60 6.04 -16.07 8.16
N ILE A 61 5.43 -14.91 7.89
CA ILE A 61 4.17 -14.49 8.50
C ILE A 61 3.04 -15.45 8.13
N ILE A 62 2.93 -15.86 6.86
CA ILE A 62 1.93 -16.85 6.41
C ILE A 62 2.13 -18.20 7.11
N SER A 63 3.37 -18.64 7.29
CA SER A 63 3.68 -19.88 8.02
C SER A 63 3.23 -19.82 9.48
N ILE A 64 3.50 -18.70 10.16
CA ILE A 64 3.03 -18.45 11.53
C ILE A 64 1.51 -18.43 11.59
N LEU A 65 0.85 -17.73 10.66
CA LEU A 65 -0.61 -17.69 10.57
C LEU A 65 -1.22 -19.07 10.34
N LYS A 66 -0.64 -19.90 9.45
CA LYS A 66 -1.06 -21.30 9.25
C LYS A 66 -0.92 -22.17 10.50
N ARG A 67 0.00 -21.83 11.41
CA ARG A 67 0.20 -22.55 12.67
C ARG A 67 -0.80 -22.13 13.75
N ILE A 68 -1.21 -20.86 13.74
CA ILE A 68 -2.13 -20.29 14.74
C ILE A 68 -3.59 -20.48 14.34
N VAL A 69 -3.91 -20.38 13.04
CA VAL A 69 -5.27 -20.59 12.53
C VAL A 69 -5.56 -22.09 12.48
N PRO A 70 -6.57 -22.59 13.22
CA PRO A 70 -6.96 -23.99 13.13
C PRO A 70 -7.38 -24.30 11.69
N LYS A 71 -6.92 -25.44 11.14
CA LYS A 71 -7.14 -25.93 9.76
C LYS A 71 -8.62 -26.01 9.31
N VAL A 72 -9.58 -25.66 10.17
CA VAL A 72 -11.02 -25.72 9.93
C VAL A 72 -11.50 -24.62 8.95
N PHE A 73 -10.76 -23.52 8.78
CA PHE A 73 -11.18 -22.40 7.93
C PHE A 73 -10.56 -22.32 6.54
N ILE A 74 -9.64 -23.23 6.17
CA ILE A 74 -9.11 -23.29 4.80
C ILE A 74 -9.81 -24.43 4.06
N SER A 75 -11.05 -24.15 3.69
CA SER A 75 -11.83 -24.87 2.69
C SER A 75 -12.40 -23.81 1.76
N ILE A 76 -11.64 -23.47 0.73
CA ILE A 76 -12.13 -22.81 -0.48
C ILE A 76 -11.91 -23.81 -1.61
#